data_AF-A0A450WVL0-F1
#
_entry.id   AF-A0A450WVL0-F1
#
_cell.length_a   1.000
_cell.length_b   1.000
_cell.length_c   1.000
_cell.angle_alpha   90.00
_cell.angle_beta   90.00
_cell.angle_gamma   90.00
#
_symmetry.space_group_name_H-M   'P 1'
#
loop_
_entity.id
_entity.type
_entity.pdbx_description
1 polymer ?
#
loop_
_entity_poly.entity_id
_entity_poly.type
_entity_poly.pdbx_seq_one_letter_code
_entity_poly.pdbx_strand_id
1 'polypeptide(L)'
;MHLSEKDDGNHKTLLVPENGFISLNVPLTPLRVGSLSTRTTHPWFIQKIQGVFDACRFPVRIENPYQFKTKGEMFAECQNPELLRKLAAHSMSCSRSTRLHQHCGRCVPCLIRRAAFVRAGIHDETPYLFSNLSTNDSDHLQFDDVQAARYAIHNVSTKGIERWAGSAISTTQLGEIEPYLGVAERGIQDT
;
A
#
# COMPACT_ATOMS: atom_id res chain seq x y z
N MET A 1 14.10 -3.89 4.52
CA MET A 1 14.30 -5.31 4.87
C MET A 1 15.11 -5.35 6.15
N HIS A 2 14.63 -6.08 7.15
CA HIS A 2 15.30 -6.27 8.43
C HIS A 2 15.28 -7.78 8.74
N LEU A 3 16.36 -8.31 9.31
CA LEU A 3 16.38 -9.68 9.80
C LEU A 3 15.81 -9.68 11.22
N SER A 4 14.75 -10.45 11.45
CA SER A 4 14.14 -10.61 12.78
C SER A 4 15.13 -11.24 13.77
N GLU A 5 15.05 -10.85 15.05
CA GLU A 5 15.80 -11.47 16.15
C GLU A 5 15.22 -12.83 16.60
N LYS A 6 14.00 -13.17 16.16
CA LYS A 6 13.42 -14.52 16.34
C LYS A 6 13.98 -15.47 15.29
N ASP A 7 15.18 -15.94 15.52
CA ASP A 7 15.80 -17.02 14.75
C ASP A 7 15.32 -18.37 15.28
N ASP A 8 14.68 -19.18 14.44
CA ASP A 8 14.34 -20.56 14.78
C ASP A 8 15.44 -21.49 14.25
N GLY A 9 16.45 -21.73 15.08
CA GLY A 9 17.65 -22.48 14.71
C GLY A 9 18.48 -21.76 13.63
N ASN A 10 18.66 -22.40 12.47
CA ASN A 10 19.50 -21.87 11.37
C ASN A 10 18.71 -20.99 10.37
N HIS A 11 17.40 -20.79 10.57
CA HIS A 11 16.57 -19.98 9.67
C HIS A 11 16.48 -18.53 10.13
N LYS A 12 16.72 -17.59 9.22
CA LYS A 12 16.55 -16.15 9.43
C LYS A 12 15.23 -15.66 8.83
N THR A 13 14.51 -14.77 9.51
CA THR A 13 13.29 -14.17 8.95
C THR A 13 13.58 -12.79 8.35
N LEU A 14 13.29 -12.62 7.07
CA LEU A 14 13.41 -11.39 6.31
C LEU A 14 12.08 -10.64 6.30
N LEU A 15 12.00 -9.56 7.06
CA LEU A 15 10.81 -8.73 7.16
C LEU A 15 10.68 -7.77 5.97
N VAL A 16 9.51 -7.80 5.34
CA VAL A 16 9.08 -6.91 4.25
C VAL A 16 7.89 -6.09 4.76
N PRO A 17 8.10 -4.97 5.45
CA PRO A 17 7.04 -4.24 6.14
C PRO A 17 6.24 -3.33 5.19
N GLU A 18 5.68 -3.89 4.12
CA GLU A 18 4.82 -3.16 3.18
C GLU A 18 3.34 -3.36 3.52
N ASN A 19 2.52 -2.33 3.36
CA ASN A 19 1.10 -2.44 3.67
C ASN A 19 0.36 -3.32 2.65
N GLY A 20 -0.68 -4.01 3.10
CA GLY A 20 -1.47 -4.94 2.29
C GLY A 20 -2.14 -4.29 1.09
N PHE A 21 -2.65 -3.08 1.27
CA PHE A 21 -3.38 -2.36 0.23
C PHE A 21 -2.50 -2.05 -1.00
N ILE A 22 -1.32 -1.46 -0.78
CA ILE A 22 -0.35 -1.20 -1.87
C ILE A 22 0.21 -2.52 -2.41
N SER A 23 0.44 -3.52 -1.56
CA SER A 23 0.99 -4.81 -1.97
C SER A 23 0.09 -5.54 -2.98
N LEU A 24 -1.23 -5.44 -2.81
CA LEU A 24 -2.20 -6.02 -3.76
C LEU A 24 -2.21 -5.27 -5.09
N ASN A 25 -1.99 -3.95 -5.07
CA ASN A 25 -1.93 -3.11 -6.25
C ASN A 25 -3.15 -3.28 -7.17
N VAL A 26 -4.33 -3.24 -6.55
CA VAL A 26 -5.62 -3.35 -7.26
C VAL A 26 -5.78 -2.13 -8.18
N PRO A 27 -6.13 -2.33 -9.46
CA PRO A 27 -6.24 -1.22 -10.41
C PRO A 27 -7.36 -0.26 -10.00
N LEU A 28 -7.02 1.00 -9.81
CA LEU A 28 -8.00 2.04 -9.45
C LEU A 28 -9.00 2.31 -10.58
N THR A 29 -8.64 2.06 -11.85
CA THR A 29 -9.54 2.15 -12.99
C THR A 29 -9.37 0.93 -13.93
N PRO A 30 -10.38 0.54 -14.71
CA PRO A 30 -10.28 -0.58 -15.64
C PRO A 30 -9.18 -0.41 -16.70
N LEU A 31 -8.85 0.84 -17.06
CA LEU A 31 -7.81 1.18 -18.03
C LEU A 31 -6.38 0.93 -17.49
N ARG A 32 -6.23 0.72 -16.18
CA ARG A 32 -4.94 0.47 -15.52
C ARG A 32 -4.71 -1.02 -15.23
N VAL A 33 -5.46 -1.92 -15.87
CA VAL A 33 -5.24 -3.36 -15.84
C VAL A 33 -4.09 -3.72 -16.79
N GLY A 34 -2.92 -4.11 -16.27
CA GLY A 34 -1.78 -4.50 -17.12
C GLY A 34 -0.44 -4.71 -16.40
N SER A 35 0.55 -5.20 -17.14
CA SER A 35 1.90 -5.56 -16.66
C SER A 35 2.82 -4.38 -16.29
N LEU A 36 2.37 -3.15 -16.55
CA LEU A 36 3.16 -1.93 -16.30
C LEU A 36 3.16 -1.46 -14.84
N SER A 37 2.41 -2.14 -13.97
CA SER A 37 2.39 -1.89 -12.53
C SER A 37 3.23 -2.92 -11.80
N THR A 38 4.35 -2.49 -11.20
CA THR A 38 5.24 -3.35 -10.42
C THR A 38 4.53 -3.85 -9.15
N ARG A 39 4.49 -5.17 -8.95
CA ARG A 39 3.87 -5.87 -7.81
C ARG A 39 4.93 -6.51 -6.90
N THR A 40 5.88 -5.70 -6.43
CA THR A 40 7.12 -6.17 -5.77
C THR A 40 6.90 -6.88 -4.43
N THR A 41 5.83 -6.57 -3.71
CA THR A 41 5.47 -7.18 -2.41
C THR A 41 4.15 -7.94 -2.46
N HIS A 42 3.63 -8.19 -3.65
CA HIS A 42 2.39 -8.93 -3.81
C HIS A 42 2.55 -10.34 -3.23
N PRO A 43 1.58 -10.87 -2.47
CA PRO A 43 1.73 -12.13 -1.74
C PRO A 43 2.12 -13.30 -2.65
N TRP A 44 1.47 -13.42 -3.82
CA TRP A 44 1.84 -14.43 -4.81
C TRP A 44 3.29 -14.30 -5.29
N PHE A 45 3.78 -13.08 -5.51
CA PHE A 45 5.18 -12.87 -5.92
C PHE A 45 6.14 -13.27 -4.79
N ILE A 46 5.86 -12.87 -3.55
CA ILE A 46 6.65 -13.26 -2.38
C ILE A 46 6.68 -14.78 -2.20
N GLN A 47 5.55 -15.47 -2.39
CA GLN A 47 5.50 -16.94 -2.37
C GLN A 47 6.37 -17.57 -3.46
N LYS A 48 6.40 -17.01 -4.67
CA LYS A 48 7.28 -17.50 -5.74
C LYS A 48 8.76 -17.31 -5.40
N ILE A 49 9.13 -16.16 -4.82
CA ILE A 49 10.50 -15.93 -4.36
C ILE A 49 10.87 -16.87 -3.21
N GLN A 50 9.98 -17.09 -2.25
CA GLN A 50 10.20 -18.07 -1.17
C GLN A 50 10.45 -19.46 -1.75
N GLY A 51 9.67 -19.90 -2.75
CA GLY A 51 9.89 -21.19 -3.41
C GLY A 51 11.28 -21.31 -4.07
N VAL A 52 11.84 -20.21 -4.58
CA VAL A 52 13.24 -20.17 -5.07
C VAL A 52 14.22 -20.32 -3.92
N PHE A 53 14.02 -19.61 -2.81
CA PHE A 53 14.88 -19.72 -1.62
C PHE A 53 14.87 -21.15 -1.07
N ASP A 54 13.69 -21.77 -0.96
CA ASP A 54 13.52 -23.14 -0.49
C ASP A 54 14.22 -24.14 -1.42
N ALA A 55 14.07 -23.99 -2.75
CA ALA A 55 14.72 -24.84 -3.74
C ALA A 55 16.25 -24.72 -3.68
N CYS A 56 16.77 -23.52 -3.41
CA CYS A 56 18.19 -23.26 -3.20
C CYS A 56 18.68 -23.62 -1.78
N ARG A 57 17.79 -24.10 -0.89
CA ARG A 57 18.08 -24.35 0.53
C ARG A 57 18.67 -23.14 1.25
N PHE A 58 18.25 -21.95 0.82
CA PHE A 58 18.62 -20.71 1.49
C PHE A 58 17.79 -20.61 2.77
N PRO A 59 18.40 -20.54 3.96
CA PRO A 59 17.68 -20.65 5.23
C PRO A 59 17.07 -19.30 5.61
N VAL A 60 16.23 -18.75 4.73
CA VAL A 60 15.57 -17.46 4.92
C VAL A 60 14.09 -17.59 4.63
N ARG A 61 13.28 -17.08 5.57
CA ARG A 61 11.83 -16.98 5.44
C ARG A 61 11.43 -15.53 5.22
N ILE A 62 10.69 -15.24 4.16
CA ILE A 62 10.19 -13.90 3.87
C ILE A 62 8.83 -13.72 4.55
N GLU A 63 8.70 -12.68 5.37
CA GLU A 63 7.45 -12.38 6.06
C GLU A 63 7.07 -10.91 5.88
N ASN A 64 5.81 -10.67 5.53
CA ASN A 64 5.22 -9.34 5.56
C ASN A 64 4.24 -9.26 6.74
N PRO A 65 4.63 -8.64 7.88
CA PRO A 65 3.76 -8.54 9.06
C PRO A 65 2.53 -7.65 8.82
N TYR A 66 2.54 -6.82 7.77
CA TYR A 66 1.48 -5.87 7.45
C TYR A 66 0.67 -6.26 6.21
N GLN A 67 0.77 -7.53 5.78
CA GLN A 67 0.08 -8.06 4.59
C GLN A 67 -1.43 -7.81 4.61
N PHE A 68 -2.06 -7.79 5.79
CA PHE A 68 -3.49 -7.58 5.95
C PHE A 68 -3.84 -6.25 6.63
N LYS A 69 -2.91 -5.30 6.64
CA LYS A 69 -3.11 -3.97 7.21
C LYS A 69 -3.05 -2.87 6.17
N THR A 70 -3.93 -1.87 6.30
CA THR A 70 -3.82 -0.61 5.56
C THR A 70 -2.68 0.24 6.15
N LYS A 71 -2.21 1.24 5.40
CA LYS A 71 -1.23 2.20 5.93
C LYS A 71 -1.79 2.98 7.12
N GLY A 72 -3.08 3.29 7.11
CA GLY A 72 -3.76 3.93 8.23
C GLY A 72 -3.84 3.04 9.46
N GLU A 73 -4.12 1.74 9.29
CA GLU A 73 -4.04 0.75 10.38
C GLU A 73 -2.63 0.66 10.96
N MET A 74 -1.60 0.64 10.10
CA MET A 74 -0.20 0.65 10.57
C MET A 74 0.14 1.89 11.40
N PHE A 75 -0.40 3.06 11.05
CA PHE A 75 -0.18 4.29 11.82
C PHE A 75 -0.95 4.25 13.14
N ALA A 76 -2.22 3.87 13.11
CA ALA A 76 -3.09 3.82 14.29
C ALA A 76 -2.62 2.79 15.33
N GLU A 77 -2.05 1.67 14.89
CA GLU A 77 -1.57 0.59 15.77
C GLU A 77 -0.06 0.68 16.08
N CYS A 78 0.60 1.77 15.68
CA CYS A 78 2.03 1.95 15.92
C CYS A 78 2.32 1.99 17.43
N GLN A 79 3.17 1.08 17.89
CA GLN A 79 3.52 0.94 19.31
C GLN A 79 4.35 2.11 19.86
N ASN A 80 4.93 2.94 18.99
CA ASN A 80 5.69 4.13 19.36
C ASN A 80 5.13 5.36 18.61
N PRO A 81 3.96 5.88 19.05
CA PRO A 81 3.30 6.98 18.37
C PRO A 81 4.11 8.28 18.43
N GLU A 82 4.92 8.50 19.46
CA GLU A 82 5.81 9.67 19.57
C GLU A 82 6.86 9.67 18.47
N LEU A 83 7.51 8.53 18.24
CA LEU A 83 8.50 8.37 17.17
C LEU A 83 7.83 8.49 15.80
N LEU A 84 6.64 7.92 15.63
CA LEU A 84 5.86 8.04 14.40
C LEU A 84 5.57 9.51 14.08
N ARG A 85 5.03 10.29 15.03
CA ARG A 85 4.74 11.73 14.83
C ARG A 85 6.00 12.50 14.43
N LYS A 86 7.14 12.19 15.07
CA LYS A 86 8.42 12.85 14.79
C LYS A 86 8.97 12.52 13.41
N LEU A 87 8.84 11.27 12.95
CA LEU A 87 9.54 10.80 11.75
C LEU A 87 8.66 10.64 10.51
N ALA A 88 7.34 10.48 10.68
CA ALA A 88 6.44 10.19 9.57
C ALA A 88 6.56 11.26 8.49
N ALA A 89 6.50 12.55 8.85
CA ALA A 89 6.62 13.70 7.92
C ALA A 89 7.95 13.71 7.13
N HIS A 90 9.03 13.17 7.70
CA HIS A 90 10.36 13.11 7.06
C HIS A 90 10.57 11.89 6.18
N SER A 91 9.67 10.90 6.22
CA SER A 91 9.74 9.73 5.34
C SER A 91 9.26 10.04 3.92
N MET A 92 9.73 9.26 2.94
CA MET A 92 9.38 9.41 1.52
C MET A 92 8.50 8.27 1.04
N SER A 93 7.39 8.63 0.37
CA SER A 93 6.42 7.68 -0.21
C SER A 93 6.10 8.01 -1.67
N CYS A 94 6.28 9.27 -2.08
CA CYS A 94 5.90 9.75 -3.40
C CYS A 94 6.65 9.01 -4.53
N SER A 95 5.91 8.49 -5.50
CA SER A 95 6.45 7.85 -6.72
C SER A 95 7.14 8.82 -7.69
N ARG A 96 6.98 10.13 -7.48
CA ARG A 96 7.59 11.20 -8.30
C ARG A 96 8.74 11.93 -7.58
N SER A 97 9.11 11.47 -6.38
CA SER A 97 10.13 12.09 -5.53
C SER A 97 11.50 12.21 -6.20
N THR A 98 11.90 11.25 -7.04
CA THR A 98 13.19 11.29 -7.76
C THR A 98 13.31 12.48 -8.70
N ARG A 99 12.19 13.02 -9.19
CA ARG A 99 12.17 14.20 -10.09
C ARG A 99 11.86 15.49 -9.35
N LEU A 100 11.03 15.43 -8.30
CA LEU A 100 10.53 16.60 -7.59
C LEU A 100 11.31 16.92 -6.31
N HIS A 101 12.11 15.98 -5.80
CA HIS A 101 12.79 16.04 -4.52
C HIS A 101 11.89 16.36 -3.31
N GLN A 102 10.57 16.19 -3.47
CA GLN A 102 9.55 16.40 -2.44
C GLN A 102 8.30 15.54 -2.73
N HIS A 103 7.36 15.50 -1.80
CA HIS A 103 6.08 14.82 -2.04
C HIS A 103 5.18 15.66 -2.94
N CYS A 104 4.65 15.07 -4.02
CA CYS A 104 3.72 15.80 -4.88
C CYS A 104 2.35 16.02 -4.20
N GLY A 105 1.91 15.10 -3.34
CA GLY A 105 0.63 15.20 -2.65
C GLY A 105 -0.58 14.65 -3.40
N ARG A 106 -0.44 14.28 -4.68
CA ARG A 106 -1.56 13.86 -5.57
C ARG A 106 -1.40 12.49 -6.24
N CYS A 107 -0.22 11.87 -6.17
CA CYS A 107 -0.03 10.50 -6.68
C CYS A 107 -0.55 9.45 -5.70
N VAL A 108 -0.84 8.24 -6.16
CA VAL A 108 -1.45 7.17 -5.33
C VAL A 108 -0.74 6.96 -3.99
N PRO A 109 0.61 6.80 -3.91
CA PRO A 109 1.28 6.70 -2.61
C PRO A 109 1.12 7.92 -1.70
N CYS A 110 1.00 9.13 -2.25
CA CYS A 110 0.73 10.33 -1.46
C CYS A 110 -0.72 10.36 -0.95
N LEU A 111 -1.69 9.89 -1.73
CA LEU A 111 -3.09 9.78 -1.28
C LEU A 111 -3.21 8.81 -0.10
N ILE A 112 -2.63 7.62 -0.23
CA ILE A 112 -2.59 6.60 0.84
C ILE A 112 -1.85 7.11 2.08
N ARG A 113 -0.80 7.91 1.89
CA ARG A 113 -0.09 8.56 3.00
C ARG A 113 -0.98 9.55 3.74
N ARG A 114 -1.66 10.45 3.03
CA ARG A 114 -2.58 11.44 3.64
C ARG A 114 -3.70 10.74 4.41
N ALA A 115 -4.31 9.73 3.80
CA ALA A 115 -5.29 8.85 4.42
C ALA A 115 -4.78 8.24 5.74
N ALA A 116 -3.52 7.78 5.77
CA ALA A 116 -2.94 7.21 6.97
C ALA A 116 -2.80 8.20 8.12
N PHE A 117 -2.38 9.44 7.84
CA PHE A 117 -2.34 10.51 8.84
C PHE A 117 -3.74 10.83 9.38
N VAL A 118 -4.73 10.95 8.49
CA VAL A 118 -6.14 11.20 8.85
C VAL A 118 -6.67 10.11 9.75
N ARG A 119 -6.52 8.83 9.35
CA ARG A 119 -7.00 7.68 10.14
C ARG A 119 -6.36 7.59 11.51
N ALA A 120 -5.09 7.97 11.64
CA ALA A 120 -4.38 7.95 12.91
C ALA A 120 -4.62 9.19 13.79
N GLY A 121 -5.36 10.19 13.32
CA GLY A 121 -5.55 11.45 14.03
C GLY A 121 -4.24 12.23 14.24
N ILE A 122 -3.25 12.03 13.37
CA ILE A 122 -1.95 12.70 13.44
C ILE A 122 -1.96 13.87 12.45
N HIS A 123 -1.54 15.05 12.91
CA HIS A 123 -1.34 16.20 12.04
C HIS A 123 -0.24 15.92 11.01
N ASP A 124 -0.56 16.01 9.73
CA ASP A 124 0.39 15.76 8.63
C ASP A 124 1.22 17.02 8.35
N GLU A 125 2.46 17.04 8.84
CA GLU A 125 3.44 18.12 8.61
C GLU A 125 4.21 17.98 7.29
N THR A 126 3.86 17.02 6.42
CA THR A 126 4.56 16.79 5.16
C THR A 126 4.38 18.00 4.21
N PRO A 127 5.46 18.59 3.69
CA PRO A 127 5.37 19.64 2.68
C PRO A 127 4.98 19.02 1.32
N TYR A 128 3.71 19.13 0.95
CA TYR A 128 3.20 18.69 -0.34
C TYR A 128 3.23 19.82 -1.37
N LEU A 129 3.69 19.52 -2.59
CA LEU A 129 3.64 20.47 -3.71
C LEU A 129 2.21 20.89 -4.05
N PHE A 130 1.29 19.92 -4.07
CA PHE A 130 -0.14 20.13 -4.30
C PHE A 130 -0.88 19.77 -3.00
N SER A 131 -0.98 20.76 -2.10
CA SER A 131 -1.50 20.58 -0.75
C SER A 131 -3.03 20.44 -0.70
N ASN A 132 -3.76 21.29 -1.45
CA ASN A 132 -5.21 21.30 -1.53
C ASN A 132 -5.72 20.58 -2.79
N LEU A 133 -6.06 19.30 -2.65
CA LEU A 133 -6.55 18.48 -3.76
C LEU A 133 -7.96 18.84 -4.25
N SER A 134 -8.69 19.68 -3.50
CA SER A 134 -10.04 20.10 -3.86
C SER A 134 -10.08 21.22 -4.91
N THR A 135 -8.92 21.81 -5.25
CA THR A 135 -8.84 22.83 -6.31
C THR A 135 -9.23 22.21 -7.66
N ASN A 136 -10.21 22.80 -8.34
CA ASN A 136 -10.73 22.27 -9.60
C ASN A 136 -9.88 22.67 -10.81
N ASP A 137 -8.70 22.08 -10.92
CA ASP A 137 -7.79 22.25 -12.05
C ASP A 137 -7.09 20.92 -12.42
N SER A 138 -6.32 20.94 -13.52
CA SER A 138 -5.54 19.80 -14.02
C SER A 138 -4.44 19.35 -13.07
N ASP A 139 -4.01 20.22 -12.15
CA ASP A 139 -2.94 19.93 -11.22
C ASP A 139 -3.41 19.29 -9.90
N HIS A 140 -4.68 19.37 -9.58
CA HIS A 140 -5.24 18.92 -8.30
C HIS A 140 -6.38 17.93 -8.52
N LEU A 141 -7.63 18.39 -8.47
CA LEU A 141 -8.81 17.53 -8.50
C LEU A 141 -8.91 16.73 -9.79
N GLN A 142 -8.55 17.31 -10.94
CA GLN A 142 -8.66 16.65 -12.24
C GLN A 142 -7.42 15.80 -12.57
N PHE A 143 -6.43 15.75 -11.68
CA PHE A 143 -5.25 14.95 -11.89
C PHE A 143 -5.59 13.46 -11.95
N ASP A 144 -5.00 12.73 -12.90
CA ASP A 144 -5.35 11.34 -13.22
C ASP A 144 -5.39 10.41 -12.01
N ASP A 145 -4.41 10.49 -11.10
CA ASP A 145 -4.37 9.62 -9.91
C ASP A 145 -5.46 9.97 -8.89
N VAL A 146 -5.81 11.25 -8.75
CA VAL A 146 -6.88 11.72 -7.88
C VAL A 146 -8.24 11.27 -8.44
N GLN A 147 -8.44 11.43 -9.75
CA GLN A 147 -9.65 10.97 -10.44
C GLN A 147 -9.78 9.45 -10.42
N ALA A 148 -8.68 8.72 -10.55
CA ALA A 148 -8.66 7.27 -10.44
C ALA A 148 -9.07 6.80 -9.03
N ALA A 149 -8.54 7.43 -7.98
CA ALA A 149 -8.94 7.14 -6.60
C ALA A 149 -10.43 7.42 -6.38
N ARG A 150 -10.93 8.58 -6.83
CA ARG A 150 -12.36 8.94 -6.76
C ARG A 150 -13.25 7.93 -7.50
N TYR A 151 -12.83 7.49 -8.68
CA TYR A 151 -13.54 6.45 -9.44
C TYR A 151 -13.58 5.14 -8.66
N ALA A 152 -12.46 4.70 -8.07
CA ALA A 152 -12.39 3.47 -7.30
C ALA A 152 -13.32 3.52 -6.07
N ILE A 153 -13.29 4.62 -5.31
CA ILE A 153 -14.18 4.87 -4.16
C ILE A 153 -15.65 4.78 -4.59
N HIS A 154 -16.01 5.46 -5.69
CA HIS A 154 -17.38 5.40 -6.23
C HIS A 154 -17.77 4.00 -6.72
N ASN A 155 -16.83 3.27 -7.33
CA ASN A 155 -17.09 1.92 -7.83
C ASN A 155 -17.36 0.95 -6.67
N VAL A 156 -16.51 0.98 -5.63
CA VAL A 156 -16.69 0.14 -4.43
C VAL A 156 -18.01 0.48 -3.73
N SER A 157 -18.34 1.77 -3.58
CA SER A 157 -19.59 2.16 -2.90
C SER A 157 -20.87 1.81 -3.68
N THR A 158 -20.80 1.74 -5.01
CA THR A 158 -21.99 1.46 -5.84
C THR A 158 -22.10 0.01 -6.32
N LYS A 159 -20.97 -0.69 -6.46
CA LYS A 159 -20.89 -2.01 -7.09
C LYS A 159 -20.27 -3.10 -6.20
N GLY A 160 -19.71 -2.70 -5.05
CA GLY A 160 -19.10 -3.62 -4.09
C GLY A 160 -17.64 -3.96 -4.40
N ILE A 161 -16.95 -4.48 -3.37
CA ILE A 161 -15.52 -4.78 -3.41
C ILE A 161 -15.16 -5.86 -4.43
N GLU A 162 -15.95 -6.93 -4.52
CA GLU A 162 -15.67 -8.06 -5.41
C GLU A 162 -15.65 -7.64 -6.88
N ARG A 163 -16.57 -6.76 -7.27
CA ARG A 163 -16.64 -6.26 -8.65
C ARG A 163 -15.46 -5.36 -9.01
N TRP A 164 -14.91 -4.64 -8.05
CA TRP A 164 -13.75 -3.78 -8.25
C TRP A 164 -12.43 -4.57 -8.20
N ALA A 165 -12.24 -5.39 -7.16
CA ALA A 165 -10.96 -6.04 -6.86
C ALA A 165 -10.84 -7.49 -7.35
N GLY A 166 -11.94 -8.18 -7.66
CA GLY A 166 -11.94 -9.63 -7.91
C GLY A 166 -11.08 -10.08 -9.09
N SER A 167 -10.89 -9.23 -10.11
CA SER A 167 -9.97 -9.53 -11.21
C SER A 167 -8.49 -9.45 -10.82
N ALA A 168 -8.17 -8.72 -9.76
CA ALA A 168 -6.80 -8.56 -9.25
C ALA A 168 -6.47 -9.53 -8.11
N ILE A 169 -7.48 -10.03 -7.40
CA ILE A 169 -7.34 -10.93 -6.23
C ILE A 169 -7.89 -12.31 -6.63
N SER A 170 -6.99 -13.19 -7.05
CA SER A 170 -7.35 -14.52 -7.58
C SER A 170 -7.15 -15.62 -6.53
N THR A 171 -8.18 -16.46 -6.34
CA THR A 171 -8.10 -17.67 -5.50
C THR A 171 -7.03 -18.64 -6.00
N THR A 172 -6.83 -18.75 -7.32
CA THR A 172 -5.77 -19.58 -7.92
C THR A 172 -4.37 -19.14 -7.50
N GLN A 173 -4.18 -17.83 -7.26
CA GLN A 173 -2.89 -17.28 -6.86
C GLN A 173 -2.73 -17.17 -5.34
N LEU A 174 -3.79 -16.89 -4.61
CA LEU A 174 -3.74 -16.47 -3.20
C LEU A 174 -4.38 -17.46 -2.24
N GLY A 175 -5.11 -18.47 -2.72
CA GLY A 175 -5.90 -19.36 -1.88
C GLY A 175 -7.14 -18.65 -1.34
N GLU A 176 -7.24 -18.53 -0.02
CA GLU A 176 -8.28 -17.73 0.65
C GLU A 176 -8.10 -16.24 0.33
N ILE A 177 -9.14 -15.60 -0.20
CA ILE A 177 -9.07 -14.23 -0.73
C ILE A 177 -9.72 -13.20 0.18
N GLU A 178 -10.53 -13.63 1.13
CA GLU A 178 -11.35 -12.82 2.02
C GLU A 178 -10.50 -11.82 2.83
N PRO A 179 -9.33 -12.20 3.40
CA PRO A 179 -8.47 -11.24 4.09
C PRO A 179 -7.91 -10.15 3.14
N TYR A 180 -7.65 -10.50 1.88
CA TYR A 180 -7.14 -9.57 0.88
C TYR A 180 -8.22 -8.63 0.36
N LEU A 181 -9.44 -9.13 0.13
CA LEU A 181 -10.60 -8.29 -0.16
C LEU A 181 -10.87 -7.33 0.99
N GLY A 182 -10.79 -7.80 2.23
CA GLY A 182 -10.99 -6.98 3.42
C GLY A 182 -9.97 -5.83 3.52
N VAL A 183 -8.67 -6.08 3.31
CA VAL A 183 -7.67 -4.98 3.34
C VAL A 183 -7.82 -4.04 2.12
N ALA A 184 -8.27 -4.56 0.97
CA ALA A 184 -8.57 -3.74 -0.20
C ALA A 184 -9.74 -2.78 0.04
N GLU A 185 -10.80 -3.28 0.69
CA GLU A 185 -11.98 -2.48 1.05
C GLU A 185 -11.63 -1.40 2.07
N ARG A 186 -10.98 -1.76 3.17
CA ARG A 186 -10.56 -0.78 4.19
C ARG A 186 -9.57 0.23 3.62
N GLY A 187 -8.69 -0.19 2.73
CA GLY A 187 -7.73 0.71 2.07
C GLY A 187 -8.39 1.76 1.18
N ILE A 188 -9.45 1.39 0.44
CA ILE A 188 -10.25 2.35 -0.34
C ILE A 188 -11.08 3.26 0.56
N GLN A 189 -11.64 2.73 1.66
CA GLN A 189 -12.40 3.54 2.61
C GLN A 189 -11.52 4.57 3.33
N ASP A 190 -10.24 4.27 3.53
CA ASP A 190 -9.26 5.21 4.10
C ASP A 190 -8.87 6.33 3.13
N THR A 191 -8.87 6.08 1.81
CA THR A 191 -8.29 6.92 0.76
C THR A 191 -9.22 8.03 0.30
#